data_AF-A0A558ILN8-F1
#
_entry.id   AF-A0A558ILN8-F1
#
_cell.length_a   1.000
_cell.length_b   1.000
_cell.length_c   1.000
_cell.angle_alpha   90.00
_cell.angle_beta   90.00
_cell.angle_gamma   90.00
#
_symmetry.space_group_name_H-M   'P 1'
#
loop_
_entity.id
_entity.type
_entity.pdbx_description
1 polymer ?
#
loop_
_entity_poly.entity_id
_entity_poly.type
_entity_poly.pdbx_seq_one_letter_code
_entity_poly.pdbx_strand_id
1 'polypeptide(L)'
;MNLPLFDASKGHDIPTLNASEIPHAVRHGAIHGALGTLNVGESMILIAPHDPLPLLTEVDQREESFDREYLKKEPKEVHIKFTRTA
;
A
#
# COMPACT_ATOMS: atom_id res chain seq x y z
N MET A 1 -29.87 4.31 5.33
CA MET A 1 -29.07 3.12 4.98
C MET A 1 -27.90 3.12 5.96
N ASN A 2 -27.98 2.30 7.01
CA ASN A 2 -26.99 2.30 8.09
C ASN A 2 -25.82 1.43 7.64
N LEU A 3 -24.81 2.03 7.03
CA LEU A 3 -23.56 1.33 6.75
C LEU A 3 -22.93 0.99 8.10
N PRO A 4 -22.67 -0.30 8.39
CA PRO A 4 -21.87 -0.62 9.56
C PRO A 4 -20.48 -0.06 9.31
N LEU A 5 -20.14 1.02 10.01
CA LEU A 5 -18.76 1.43 10.19
C LEU A 5 -18.13 0.32 11.05
N PHE A 6 -17.68 -0.74 10.38
CA PHE A 6 -16.74 -1.66 11.00
C PHE A 6 -15.53 -0.83 11.36
N ASP A 7 -15.23 -0.79 12.64
CA ASP A 7 -13.98 -0.29 13.14
C ASP A 7 -12.85 -1.16 12.55
N ALA A 8 -12.33 -0.73 11.40
CA ALA A 8 -11.25 -1.41 10.69
C ALA A 8 -9.94 -1.42 11.50
N SER A 9 -9.91 -0.75 12.67
CA SER A 9 -8.75 -0.76 13.57
C SER A 9 -8.60 -2.07 14.38
N LYS A 10 -9.49 -3.06 14.21
CA LYS A 10 -9.40 -4.35 14.91
C LYS A 10 -9.13 -5.54 13.99
N GLY A 11 -7.96 -5.51 13.35
CA GLY A 11 -7.25 -6.71 12.92
C GLY A 11 -5.80 -6.62 13.40
N HIS A 12 -5.24 -7.71 13.94
CA HIS A 12 -3.80 -7.80 14.20
C HIS A 12 -2.96 -7.84 12.91
N ASP A 13 -3.60 -7.74 11.75
CA ASP A 13 -3.01 -7.90 10.43
C ASP A 13 -2.80 -6.53 9.76
N ILE A 14 -1.63 -6.39 9.13
CA ILE A 14 -1.26 -5.20 8.37
C ILE A 14 -2.19 -5.07 7.16
N PRO A 15 -2.89 -3.93 6.95
CA PRO A 15 -3.75 -3.71 5.79
C PRO A 15 -3.04 -4.06 4.47
N THR A 16 -3.68 -4.85 3.62
CA THR A 16 -3.08 -5.33 2.36
C THR A 16 -3.89 -4.86 1.17
N LEU A 17 -3.22 -4.28 0.18
CA LEU A 17 -3.80 -3.81 -1.08
C LEU A 17 -3.25 -4.62 -2.25
N ASN A 18 -4.11 -5.35 -2.95
CA ASN A 18 -3.74 -6.07 -4.17
C ASN A 18 -3.99 -5.19 -5.40
N ALA A 19 -2.91 -4.71 -6.03
CA ALA A 19 -2.99 -3.83 -7.19
C ALA A 19 -3.68 -4.49 -8.39
N SER A 20 -3.58 -5.82 -8.53
CA SER A 20 -4.17 -6.56 -9.66
C SER A 20 -5.69 -6.58 -9.63
N GLU A 21 -6.30 -6.41 -8.45
CA GLU A 21 -7.76 -6.39 -8.26
C GLU A 21 -8.36 -5.01 -8.56
N ILE A 22 -7.52 -3.98 -8.70
CA ILE A 22 -7.95 -2.60 -8.95
C ILE A 22 -7.89 -2.30 -10.45
N PRO A 23 -8.98 -1.79 -11.07
CA PRO A 23 -8.97 -1.36 -12.46
C PRO A 23 -7.85 -0.37 -12.74
N HIS A 24 -7.16 -0.54 -13.87
CA HIS A 24 -5.97 0.25 -14.21
C HIS A 24 -6.20 1.76 -14.13
N ALA A 25 -7.39 2.24 -14.54
CA ALA A 25 -7.76 3.65 -14.55
C ALA A 25 -7.74 4.33 -13.16
N VAL A 26 -7.92 3.57 -12.08
CA VAL A 26 -8.00 4.12 -10.70
C VAL A 26 -6.90 3.58 -9.78
N ARG A 27 -6.11 2.60 -10.25
CA ARG A 27 -5.10 1.89 -9.45
C ARG A 27 -4.06 2.81 -8.81
N HIS A 28 -3.44 3.69 -9.60
CA HIS A 28 -2.40 4.59 -9.07
C HIS A 28 -2.97 5.52 -7.99
N GLY A 29 -4.14 6.12 -8.25
CA GLY A 29 -4.83 6.95 -7.26
C GLY A 29 -5.18 6.19 -5.98
N ALA A 30 -5.64 4.95 -6.10
CA ALA A 30 -5.95 4.11 -4.95
C ALA A 30 -4.71 3.78 -4.10
N ILE A 31 -3.58 3.44 -4.74
CA ILE A 31 -2.33 3.14 -4.04
C ILE A 31 -1.79 4.39 -3.32
N HIS A 32 -1.70 5.52 -4.02
CA HIS A 32 -1.22 6.77 -3.41
C HIS A 32 -2.16 7.30 -2.32
N GLY A 33 -3.47 7.14 -2.49
CA GLY A 33 -4.45 7.45 -1.47
C GLY A 33 -4.25 6.61 -0.22
N ALA A 34 -4.13 5.28 -0.38
CA ALA A 34 -3.89 4.37 0.74
C ALA A 34 -2.61 4.72 1.52
N LEU A 35 -1.50 4.97 0.82
CA LEU A 35 -0.25 5.42 1.46
C LEU A 35 -0.43 6.74 2.23
N GLY A 36 -1.16 7.70 1.65
CA GLY A 36 -1.44 8.99 2.28
C GLY A 36 -2.34 8.92 3.52
N THR A 37 -3.05 7.80 3.73
CA THR A 37 -3.87 7.60 4.94
C THR A 37 -3.08 7.07 6.14
N LEU A 38 -1.84 6.60 5.93
CA LEU A 38 -1.01 6.07 7.02
C LEU A 38 -0.53 7.20 7.92
N ASN A 39 -0.72 7.04 9.22
CA ASN A 39 -0.02 7.81 10.24
C ASN A 39 1.43 7.32 10.39
N VAL A 40 2.30 8.14 10.99
CA VAL A 40 3.68 7.73 11.31
C VAL A 40 3.65 6.49 12.21
N GLY A 41 4.39 5.45 11.81
CA GLY A 41 4.44 4.14 12.46
C GLY A 41 3.40 3.13 11.94
N GLU A 42 2.40 3.56 11.17
CA GLU A 42 1.47 2.63 10.53
C GLU A 42 2.06 2.04 9.25
N SER A 43 1.59 0.84 8.92
CA SER A 43 2.06 0.08 7.77
C SER A 43 0.91 -0.39 6.88
N MET A 44 1.23 -0.64 5.62
CA MET A 44 0.40 -1.42 4.70
C MET A 44 1.28 -2.34 3.85
N ILE A 45 0.69 -3.39 3.28
CA ILE A 45 1.32 -4.26 2.28
C ILE A 45 0.71 -3.96 0.91
N LEU A 46 1.54 -3.77 -0.09
CA LEU A 46 1.17 -3.73 -1.50
C LEU A 46 1.54 -5.05 -2.16
N ILE A 47 0.57 -5.69 -2.81
CA ILE A 47 0.79 -6.85 -3.69
C ILE A 47 0.72 -6.34 -5.13
N ALA A 48 1.79 -6.56 -5.90
CA ALA A 48 1.92 -6.17 -7.29
C ALA A 48 2.22 -7.38 -8.19
N PRO A 49 1.71 -7.41 -9.44
CA PRO A 49 1.93 -8.52 -10.38
C PRO A 49 3.34 -8.56 -10.99
N HIS A 50 4.21 -7.62 -10.62
CA HIS A 50 5.63 -7.50 -10.96
C HIS A 50 6.25 -6.42 -10.05
N ASP A 51 7.58 -6.25 -10.11
CA ASP A 51 8.29 -5.23 -9.33
C ASP A 51 7.92 -3.81 -9.79
N PRO A 52 7.24 -3.00 -8.96
CA PRO A 52 6.64 -1.74 -9.40
C PRO A 52 7.64 -0.57 -9.29
N LEU A 53 8.82 -0.69 -9.92
CA LEU A 53 9.90 0.30 -9.83
C LEU A 53 9.48 1.75 -10.11
N PRO A 54 8.61 2.05 -11.11
CA PRO A 54 8.14 3.41 -11.33
C PRO A 54 7.37 3.96 -10.12
N LEU A 55 6.44 3.17 -9.56
CA LEU A 55 5.68 3.53 -8.36
C LEU A 55 6.61 3.75 -7.17
N LEU A 56 7.65 2.92 -6.99
CA LEU A 56 8.60 3.10 -5.91
C LEU A 56 9.35 4.43 -6.00
N THR A 57 9.68 4.85 -7.22
CA THR A 57 10.28 6.16 -7.48
C THR A 57 9.30 7.29 -7.16
N GLU A 58 8.03 7.14 -7.53
CA GLU A 58 6.97 8.12 -7.22
C GLU A 58 6.73 8.23 -5.70
N VAL A 59 6.78 7.10 -4.98
CA VAL A 59 6.67 7.08 -3.50
C VAL A 59 7.85 7.82 -2.86
N ASP A 60 9.07 7.66 -3.38
CA ASP A 60 10.26 8.35 -2.87
C ASP A 60 10.24 9.87 -3.11
N GLN A 61 9.38 10.36 -4.01
CA GLN A 61 9.20 11.78 -4.31
C GLN A 61 8.09 12.46 -3.50
N ARG A 62 7.38 11.70 -2.66
CA ARG A 62 6.33 12.23 -1.80
C ARG A 62 6.90 13.08 -0.67
N GLU A 63 6.05 13.90 -0.06
CA GLU A 63 6.41 14.65 1.15
C GLU A 63 6.54 13.72 2.36
N GLU A 64 5.71 12.68 2.43
CA GLU A 64 5.80 11.64 3.46
C GLU A 64 6.99 10.71 3.20
N SER A 65 7.59 10.19 4.26
CA SER A 65 8.68 9.20 4.17
C SER A 65 8.17 7.82 4.54
N PHE A 66 8.63 6.80 3.79
CA PHE A 66 8.27 5.41 4.04
C PHE A 66 9.51 4.52 4.07
N ASP A 67 9.60 3.67 5.09
CA ASP A 67 10.45 2.49 5.04
C ASP A 67 9.79 1.39 4.20
N ARG A 68 10.60 0.58 3.53
CA ARG A 68 10.16 -0.42 2.54
C ARG A 68 10.80 -1.77 2.80
N GLU A 69 9.98 -2.79 3.02
CA GLU A 69 10.43 -4.17 3.20
C GLU A 69 9.82 -5.06 2.11
N TYR A 70 10.65 -5.72 1.31
CA TYR A 70 10.18 -6.75 0.39
C TYR A 70 9.89 -8.04 1.15
N LEU A 71 8.62 -8.34 1.34
CA LEU A 71 8.17 -9.60 1.96
C LEU A 71 8.22 -10.75 0.95
N LYS A 72 8.06 -10.44 -0.34
CA LYS A 72 8.15 -11.39 -1.46
C LYS A 72 8.62 -10.65 -2.71
N LYS A 73 9.55 -11.23 -3.47
CA LYS A 73 10.07 -10.65 -4.72
C LYS A 73 10.23 -11.72 -5.79
N GLU A 74 9.10 -12.16 -6.36
CA GLU A 74 9.08 -13.09 -7.49
C GLU A 74 8.67 -12.36 -8.79
N PRO A 75 9.06 -12.85 -9.98
CA PRO A 75 8.79 -12.17 -11.25
C PRO A 75 7.31 -11.83 -11.54
N LYS A 76 6.36 -12.59 -10.95
CA LYS A 76 4.91 -12.42 -11.17
C LYS A 76 4.15 -11.98 -9.92
N GLU A 77 4.83 -11.86 -8.79
CA GLU A 77 4.20 -11.58 -7.51
C GLU A 77 5.21 -10.93 -6.56
N VAL A 78 5.02 -9.65 -6.29
CA VAL A 78 5.89 -8.84 -5.43
C VAL A 78 5.05 -8.27 -4.30
N HIS A 79 5.49 -8.51 -3.06
CA HIS A 79 4.84 -8.00 -1.85
C HIS A 79 5.80 -7.03 -1.17
N ILE A 80 5.34 -5.80 -0.97
CA ILE A 80 6.13 -4.73 -0.35
C ILE A 80 5.36 -4.19 0.83
N LYS A 81 5.93 -4.27 2.04
CA LYS A 81 5.41 -3.55 3.20
C LYS A 81 5.98 -2.13 3.18
N PHE A 82 5.10 -1.16 3.24
CA PHE A 82 5.43 0.24 3.48
C PHE A 82 5.11 0.57 4.93
N THR A 83 6.01 1.24 5.63
CA THR A 83 5.77 1.80 6.97
C THR A 83 6.07 3.28 6.92
N ARG A 84 5.12 4.14 7.30
CA ARG A 84 5.37 5.57 7.30
C ARG A 84 6.32 5.95 8.44
N THR A 85 7.34 6.74 8.14
CA THR A 85 8.38 7.17 9.09
C THR A 85 8.39 8.67 9.34
N ALA A 86 7.84 9.49 8.43
CA ALA A 86 7.61 10.93 8.58
C ALA A 86 6.41 11.38 7.72
#